data_AF-A0A6C0ETY1-F1
#
_entry.id   AF-A0A6C0ETY1-F1
#
_cell.length_a   1.000
_cell.length_b   1.000
_cell.length_c   1.000
_cell.angle_alpha   90.00
_cell.angle_beta   90.00
_cell.angle_gamma   90.00
#
_symmetry.space_group_name_H-M   'P 1'
#
loop_
_entity.id
_entity.type
_entity.pdbx_description
1 polymer ?
#
loop_
_entity_poly.entity_id
_entity_poly.type
_entity_poly.pdbx_seq_one_letter_code
_entity_poly.pdbx_strand_id
1 'polypeptide(L)'
;MTSNSGVSSGSTSRAIHGIVASSSTGALYSYSVILYKYQLLYNNVMSQLLPYMEYFSKADYDILTSKFTRIEYNRIVLQSNINHYNTDTLINSYDNFISDNDYNDTQFNNYVTATFLILDSLWASVPFQKNFINLKFENDELQTYKKILEDPVLLQDYINKRNIHILPFQATSTFNTQIILKPWFAVYLQRYGAPADGYFHTEYLASIVIELIANGTITEEEFLQG
;
A
#
# COMPACT_ATOMS: atom_id res chain seq x y z
N MET A 1 33.15 77.54 41.81
CA MET A 1 32.26 77.73 40.65
C MET A 1 33.00 77.29 39.40
N THR A 2 32.76 76.08 38.93
CA THR A 2 32.88 75.68 37.51
C THR A 2 31.98 74.47 37.31
N SER A 3 31.18 74.56 36.27
CA SER A 3 29.94 73.84 36.02
C SER A 3 30.14 72.53 35.28
N ASN A 4 29.42 71.51 35.76
CA ASN A 4 29.27 70.20 35.14
C ASN A 4 28.45 70.36 33.85
N SER A 5 28.99 69.92 32.70
CA SER A 5 28.28 69.92 31.42
C SER A 5 28.02 68.49 31.01
N GLY A 6 26.83 67.98 31.33
CA GLY A 6 26.36 66.67 30.91
C GLY A 6 25.99 66.69 29.42
N VAL A 7 26.58 65.78 28.65
CA VAL A 7 26.15 65.49 27.28
C VAL A 7 25.08 64.41 27.38
N SER A 8 23.82 64.74 27.09
CA SER A 8 22.74 63.76 27.03
C SER A 8 22.81 63.01 25.70
N SER A 9 23.03 61.70 25.78
CA SER A 9 22.88 60.78 24.66
C SER A 9 21.41 60.73 24.24
N GLY A 10 21.09 61.35 23.12
CA GLY A 10 19.78 61.23 22.49
C GLY A 10 19.61 59.85 21.86
N SER A 11 19.04 58.90 22.61
CA SER A 11 18.60 57.62 22.08
C SER A 11 17.38 57.83 21.17
N THR A 12 17.60 57.79 19.86
CA THR A 12 16.51 57.75 18.87
C THR A 12 15.88 56.37 18.86
N SER A 13 14.80 56.21 19.65
CA SER A 13 13.91 55.05 19.55
C SER A 13 13.11 55.16 18.26
N ARG A 14 13.40 54.31 17.27
CA ARG A 14 12.52 54.10 16.12
C ARG A 14 11.44 53.10 16.51
N ALA A 15 10.25 53.61 16.80
CA ALA A 15 9.05 52.79 16.96
C ALA A 15 8.63 52.23 15.60
N ILE A 16 8.60 50.89 15.47
CA ILE A 16 7.78 50.26 14.43
C ILE A 16 6.38 50.18 15.02
N HIS A 17 5.51 51.08 14.58
CA HIS A 17 4.12 51.29 15.01
C HIS A 17 3.94 51.65 16.49
N GLY A 18 3.77 52.96 16.73
CA GLY A 18 3.63 53.54 18.06
C GLY A 18 2.46 53.00 18.85
N ILE A 19 2.76 52.29 19.93
CA ILE A 19 1.94 52.24 21.14
C ILE A 19 2.92 52.26 22.32
N VAL A 20 2.85 53.32 23.12
CA VAL A 20 3.47 53.39 24.45
C VAL A 20 2.40 52.88 25.43
N ALA A 21 2.62 51.74 26.09
CA ALA A 21 1.70 51.28 27.13
C ALA A 21 2.40 50.53 28.28
N SER A 22 2.13 50.98 29.50
CA SER A 22 2.43 50.37 30.79
C SER A 22 1.82 48.97 30.93
N SER A 23 2.61 47.99 31.41
CA SER A 23 2.22 46.61 31.81
C SER A 23 1.55 45.68 30.79
N SER A 24 0.82 46.19 29.79
CA SER A 24 0.20 45.40 28.71
C SER A 24 1.15 45.12 27.52
N THR A 25 2.28 45.83 27.45
CA THR A 25 3.24 45.71 26.33
C THR A 25 3.99 44.39 26.34
N GLY A 26 4.24 43.78 27.51
CA GLY A 26 4.89 42.48 27.62
C GLY A 26 4.08 41.34 27.00
N ALA A 27 2.78 41.29 27.31
CA ALA A 27 1.85 40.29 26.73
C ALA A 27 1.61 40.54 25.23
N LEU A 28 1.44 41.79 24.80
CA LEU A 28 1.31 42.09 23.36
C LEU A 28 2.57 41.72 22.57
N TYR A 29 3.75 41.89 23.17
CA TYR A 29 5.02 41.48 22.58
C TYR A 29 5.15 39.95 22.48
N SER A 30 4.80 39.20 23.52
CA SER A 30 4.83 37.73 23.48
C SER A 30 3.89 37.16 22.40
N TYR A 31 2.67 37.70 22.28
CA TYR A 31 1.76 37.34 21.19
C TYR A 31 2.34 37.68 19.81
N SER A 32 3.02 38.81 19.67
CA SER A 32 3.63 39.20 18.39
C SER A 32 4.78 38.26 18.00
N VAL A 33 5.58 37.78 18.94
CA VAL A 33 6.67 36.82 18.71
C VAL A 33 6.10 35.44 18.35
N ILE A 34 5.06 34.98 19.06
CA ILE A 34 4.34 33.74 18.74
C ILE A 34 3.78 33.80 17.31
N LEU A 35 3.05 34.87 16.99
CA LEU A 35 2.47 35.07 15.67
C LEU A 35 3.55 35.07 14.58
N TYR A 36 4.70 35.70 14.86
CA TYR A 36 5.83 35.71 13.95
C TYR A 36 6.42 34.30 13.71
N LYS A 37 6.55 33.45 14.74
CA LYS A 37 6.96 32.04 14.55
C LYS A 37 5.99 31.27 13.64
N TYR A 38 4.68 31.43 13.85
CA TYR A 38 3.67 30.82 12.98
C TYR A 38 3.73 31.36 11.55
N GLN A 39 3.94 32.67 11.39
CA GLN A 39 4.09 33.30 10.08
C GLN A 39 5.32 32.76 9.35
N LEU A 40 6.44 32.58 10.04
CA LEU A 40 7.64 31.97 9.48
C LEU A 40 7.38 30.52 9.05
N LEU A 41 6.74 29.70 9.89
CA LEU A 41 6.39 28.32 9.54
C LEU A 41 5.47 28.27 8.32
N TYR A 42 4.48 29.17 8.26
CA TYR A 42 3.58 29.26 7.12
C TYR A 42 4.32 29.63 5.83
N ASN A 43 5.10 30.72 5.87
CA ASN A 43 5.81 31.24 4.70
C ASN A 43 6.88 30.28 4.20
N ASN A 44 7.62 29.65 5.11
CA ASN A 44 8.75 28.81 4.76
C ASN A 44 8.36 27.36 4.46
N VAL A 45 7.21 26.89 4.95
CA VAL A 45 6.86 25.46 4.82
C VAL A 45 5.45 25.27 4.28
N MET A 46 4.41 25.76 4.95
CA MET A 46 3.04 25.46 4.55
C MET A 46 2.69 25.97 3.15
N SER A 47 3.16 27.17 2.81
CA SER A 47 2.99 27.75 1.47
C SER A 47 3.55 26.86 0.36
N GLN A 48 4.63 26.13 0.64
CA GLN A 48 5.27 25.19 -0.29
C GLN A 48 4.57 23.82 -0.30
N LEU A 49 3.98 23.40 0.82
CA LEU A 49 3.23 22.14 0.92
C LEU A 49 1.86 22.22 0.24
N LEU A 50 1.19 23.38 0.28
CA LEU A 50 -0.17 23.56 -0.23
C LEU A 50 -0.38 23.05 -1.67
N PRO A 51 0.49 23.37 -2.66
CA PRO A 51 0.33 22.83 -4.02
C PRO A 51 0.40 21.30 -4.07
N TYR A 52 1.28 20.67 -3.28
CA TYR A 52 1.40 19.21 -3.25
C TYR A 52 0.18 18.55 -2.59
N MET A 53 -0.34 19.15 -1.53
CA MET A 53 -1.60 18.72 -0.92
C MET A 53 -2.77 18.84 -1.89
N GLU A 54 -2.78 19.89 -2.72
CA GLU A 54 -3.80 20.06 -3.75
C GLU A 54 -3.74 18.94 -4.79
N TYR A 55 -2.55 18.64 -5.35
CA TYR A 55 -2.39 17.53 -6.29
C TYR A 55 -2.78 16.19 -5.68
N PHE A 56 -2.38 15.94 -4.44
CA PHE A 56 -2.77 14.74 -3.69
C PHE A 56 -4.30 14.65 -3.53
N SER A 57 -4.96 15.74 -3.13
CA SER A 57 -6.42 15.77 -2.94
C SER A 57 -7.21 15.56 -4.23
N LYS A 58 -6.66 15.96 -5.37
CA LYS A 58 -7.23 15.76 -6.71
C LYS A 58 -6.86 14.42 -7.33
N ALA A 59 -6.08 13.59 -6.62
CA ALA A 59 -5.50 12.35 -7.12
C ALA A 59 -4.65 12.54 -8.39
N ASP A 60 -4.06 13.72 -8.58
CA ASP A 60 -3.18 14.03 -9.71
C ASP A 60 -1.73 13.58 -9.39
N TYR A 61 -1.56 12.26 -9.35
CA TYR A 61 -0.30 11.64 -8.95
C TYR A 61 0.81 11.80 -9.98
N ASP A 62 0.48 12.09 -11.24
CA ASP A 62 1.47 12.36 -12.29
C ASP A 62 2.18 13.70 -12.04
N ILE A 63 1.40 14.75 -11.77
CA ILE A 63 1.96 16.05 -11.39
C ILE A 63 2.63 15.96 -10.03
N LEU A 64 1.99 15.32 -9.03
CA LEU A 64 2.59 15.16 -7.71
C LEU A 64 3.94 14.46 -7.78
N THR A 65 4.06 13.35 -8.51
CA THR A 65 5.32 12.60 -8.65
C THR A 65 6.40 13.41 -9.36
N SER A 66 6.02 14.18 -10.40
CA SER A 66 6.99 14.97 -11.17
C SER A 66 7.50 16.20 -10.41
N LYS A 67 6.64 16.82 -9.59
CA LYS A 67 6.96 18.07 -8.87
C LYS A 67 7.47 17.82 -7.46
N PHE A 68 7.00 16.80 -6.76
CA PHE A 68 7.39 16.48 -5.39
C PHE A 68 8.57 15.50 -5.38
N THR A 69 9.73 16.00 -5.78
CA THR A 69 10.96 15.21 -5.89
C THR A 69 11.64 15.01 -4.54
N ARG A 70 12.62 14.10 -4.47
CA ARG A 70 13.49 13.92 -3.29
C ARG A 70 14.17 15.23 -2.86
N ILE A 71 14.54 16.07 -3.82
CA ILE A 71 15.18 17.38 -3.56
C ILE A 71 14.18 18.30 -2.86
N GLU A 72 12.95 18.39 -3.37
CA GLU A 72 11.90 19.21 -2.78
C GLU A 72 11.52 18.73 -1.38
N TYR A 73 11.36 17.41 -1.20
CA TYR A 73 11.14 16.80 0.11
C TYR A 73 12.24 17.20 1.11
N ASN A 74 13.51 16.98 0.76
CA ASN A 74 14.64 17.31 1.64
C ASN A 74 14.70 18.82 1.94
N ARG A 75 14.40 19.69 0.96
CA ARG A 75 14.36 21.14 1.15
C ARG A 75 13.31 21.52 2.21
N ILE A 76 12.11 20.97 2.10
CA ILE A 76 11.01 21.26 3.02
C ILE A 76 11.33 20.70 4.41
N VAL A 77 11.92 19.50 4.52
CA VAL A 77 12.39 18.93 5.81
C VAL A 77 13.35 19.91 6.50
N LEU A 78 14.36 20.41 5.78
CA LEU A 78 15.35 21.33 6.34
C LEU A 78 14.70 22.64 6.82
N GLN A 79 13.78 23.19 6.03
CA GLN A 79 13.04 24.41 6.38
C GLN A 79 12.05 24.18 7.54
N SER A 80 11.59 22.95 7.76
CA SER A 80 10.68 22.60 8.86
C SER A 80 11.38 22.42 10.21
N ASN A 81 12.71 22.45 10.26
CA ASN A 81 13.44 22.26 11.50
C ASN A 81 13.14 23.41 12.49
N ILE A 82 12.65 23.02 13.67
CA ILE A 82 12.21 23.90 14.75
C ILE A 82 13.23 24.97 15.14
N ASN A 83 14.53 24.67 15.02
CA ASN A 83 15.61 25.60 15.37
C ASN A 83 15.66 26.82 14.45
N HIS A 84 15.08 26.77 13.24
CA HIS A 84 14.97 27.93 12.35
C HIS A 84 13.92 28.95 12.81
N TYR A 85 13.07 28.57 13.76
CA TYR A 85 12.02 29.41 14.32
C TYR A 85 12.37 29.87 15.74
N ASN A 86 13.61 29.64 16.16
CA ASN A 86 14.08 30.13 17.42
C ASN A 86 14.18 31.67 17.37
N THR A 87 13.44 32.33 18.25
CA THR A 87 13.38 33.79 18.39
C THR A 87 14.08 34.27 19.67
N ASP A 88 14.94 33.47 20.29
CA ASP A 88 15.64 33.81 21.55
C ASP A 88 16.37 35.17 21.46
N THR A 89 16.88 35.53 20.28
CA THR A 89 17.50 36.84 20.04
C THR A 89 16.51 38.02 20.08
N LEU A 90 15.22 37.79 19.84
CA LEU A 90 14.16 38.78 19.99
C LEU A 90 13.64 38.86 21.44
N ILE A 91 13.72 37.77 22.19
CA ILE A 91 13.21 37.66 23.56
C ILE A 91 14.17 38.32 24.57
N ASN A 92 15.49 38.15 24.40
CA ASN A 92 16.54 38.70 25.29
C ASN A 92 16.60 40.25 25.38
N SER A 93 15.76 40.97 24.64
CA SER A 93 15.63 42.44 24.75
C SER A 93 14.59 42.88 25.80
N TYR A 94 13.81 41.95 26.36
CA TYR A 94 12.64 42.25 27.19
C TYR A 94 12.44 41.29 28.38
N ASP A 95 13.52 40.67 28.87
CA ASP A 95 13.57 39.60 29.91
C ASP A 95 12.90 39.91 31.27
N ASN A 96 12.27 41.07 31.46
CA ASN A 96 11.61 41.42 32.71
C ASN A 96 10.06 41.42 32.65
N PHE A 97 9.44 41.05 31.52
CA PHE A 97 7.98 41.19 31.35
C PHE A 97 7.21 39.94 30.95
N ILE A 98 7.88 38.85 30.59
CA ILE A 98 7.20 37.59 30.24
C ILE A 98 7.47 36.63 31.39
N SER A 99 6.46 36.37 32.21
CA SER A 99 6.50 35.17 33.06
C SER A 99 6.48 33.97 32.14
N ASP A 100 7.42 33.03 32.33
CA ASP A 100 7.55 31.75 31.61
C ASP A 100 6.24 30.93 31.47
N ASN A 101 5.18 31.30 32.18
CA ASN A 101 3.94 30.53 32.28
C ASN A 101 2.87 30.82 31.19
N ASP A 102 2.97 31.89 30.40
CA ASP A 102 1.94 32.23 29.39
C ASP A 102 2.27 31.78 27.95
N TYR A 103 3.48 31.23 27.74
CA TYR A 103 3.93 30.76 26.43
C TYR A 103 3.84 29.22 26.35
N ASN A 104 2.85 28.72 25.60
CA ASN A 104 2.69 27.28 25.39
C ASN A 104 3.40 26.82 24.11
N ASP A 105 4.70 26.55 24.22
CA ASP A 105 5.53 25.92 23.17
C ASP A 105 4.90 24.65 22.58
N THR A 106 4.13 23.92 23.39
CA THR A 106 3.48 22.66 22.98
C THR A 106 2.60 22.85 21.76
N GLN A 107 1.86 23.97 21.65
CA GLN A 107 0.95 24.17 20.53
C GLN A 107 1.73 24.39 19.23
N PHE A 108 2.75 25.23 19.24
CA PHE A 108 3.58 25.47 18.06
C PHE A 108 4.31 24.18 17.64
N ASN A 109 4.84 23.43 18.60
CA ASN A 109 5.47 22.15 18.35
C ASN A 109 4.51 21.16 17.68
N ASN A 110 3.25 21.12 18.11
CA ASN A 110 2.23 20.29 17.46
C ASN A 110 2.00 20.68 15.99
N TYR A 111 2.03 21.97 15.64
CA TYR A 111 1.95 22.40 14.24
C TYR A 111 3.16 21.96 13.42
N VAL A 112 4.37 22.08 13.98
CA VAL A 112 5.59 21.57 13.35
C VAL A 112 5.51 20.05 13.15
N THR A 113 5.07 19.30 14.16
CA THR A 113 4.86 17.85 14.04
C THR A 113 3.83 17.51 12.97
N ALA A 114 2.69 18.21 12.93
CA ALA A 114 1.67 18.01 11.91
C ALA A 114 2.22 18.26 10.49
N THR A 115 3.10 19.25 10.35
CA THR A 115 3.81 19.55 9.10
C THR A 115 4.63 18.36 8.62
N PHE A 116 5.42 17.75 9.51
CA PHE A 116 6.19 16.56 9.19
C PHE A 116 5.31 15.37 8.82
N LEU A 117 4.22 15.13 9.56
CA LEU A 117 3.27 14.06 9.24
C LEU A 117 2.63 14.24 7.85
N ILE A 118 2.27 15.47 7.48
CA ILE A 118 1.75 15.79 6.14
C ILE A 118 2.82 15.49 5.08
N LEU A 119 4.05 15.97 5.29
CA LEU A 119 5.15 15.79 4.37
C LEU A 119 5.49 14.30 4.16
N ASP A 120 5.56 13.53 5.25
CA ASP A 120 5.79 12.09 5.22
C ASP A 120 4.67 11.34 4.51
N SER A 121 3.41 11.75 4.75
CA SER A 121 2.23 11.16 4.09
C SER A 121 2.25 11.41 2.58
N LEU A 122 2.56 12.65 2.17
CA LEU A 122 2.73 12.99 0.76
C LEU A 122 3.85 12.17 0.12
N TRP A 123 4.98 12.02 0.82
CA TRP A 123 6.12 11.25 0.33
C TRP A 123 5.80 9.77 0.17
N ALA A 124 5.12 9.17 1.14
CA ALA A 124 4.71 7.77 1.10
C ALA A 124 3.60 7.50 0.09
N SER A 125 2.76 8.49 -0.21
CA SER A 125 1.64 8.32 -1.15
C SER A 125 2.08 8.01 -2.58
N VAL A 126 3.21 8.60 -3.02
CA VAL A 126 3.75 8.43 -4.38
C VAL A 126 4.09 6.96 -4.70
N PRO A 127 4.95 6.26 -3.92
CA PRO A 127 5.22 4.85 -4.16
C PRO A 127 3.99 3.98 -3.91
N PHE A 128 3.12 4.34 -2.95
CA PHE A 128 1.89 3.61 -2.69
C PHE A 128 0.97 3.58 -3.92
N GLN A 129 0.74 4.73 -4.56
CA GLN A 129 -0.08 4.80 -5.77
C GLN A 129 0.50 3.98 -6.92
N LYS A 130 1.83 4.02 -7.11
CA LYS A 130 2.50 3.20 -8.14
C LYS A 130 2.26 1.70 -7.91
N ASN A 131 2.43 1.25 -6.66
CA ASN A 131 2.17 -0.13 -6.30
C ASN A 131 0.70 -0.51 -6.50
N PHE A 132 -0.23 0.38 -6.14
CA PHE A 132 -1.65 0.15 -6.36
C PHE A 132 -2.00 -0.03 -7.84
N ILE A 133 -1.45 0.81 -8.73
CA ILE A 133 -1.66 0.68 -10.19
C ILE A 133 -1.11 -0.65 -10.71
N ASN A 134 0.10 -1.05 -10.28
CA ASN A 134 0.70 -2.32 -10.68
C ASN A 134 -0.13 -3.51 -10.21
N LEU A 135 -0.56 -3.52 -8.95
CA LEU A 135 -1.43 -4.57 -8.40
C LEU A 135 -2.78 -4.64 -9.12
N LYS A 136 -3.34 -3.49 -9.51
CA LYS A 136 -4.56 -3.46 -10.31
C LYS A 136 -4.35 -4.11 -11.68
N PHE A 137 -3.26 -3.78 -12.36
CA PHE A 137 -2.92 -4.38 -13.65
C PHE A 137 -2.70 -5.90 -13.54
N GLU A 138 -1.93 -6.35 -12.56
CA GLU A 138 -1.72 -7.80 -12.29
C GLU A 138 -3.03 -8.51 -11.98
N ASN A 139 -3.91 -7.90 -11.18
CA ASN A 139 -5.21 -8.47 -10.89
C ASN A 139 -6.09 -8.57 -12.14
N ASP A 140 -6.10 -7.56 -13.00
CA ASP A 140 -6.87 -7.59 -14.26
C ASP A 140 -6.34 -8.69 -15.22
N GLU A 141 -5.03 -8.93 -15.25
CA GLU A 141 -4.44 -10.06 -15.98
C GLU A 141 -4.85 -11.40 -15.38
N LEU A 142 -4.79 -11.55 -14.05
CA LEU A 142 -5.20 -12.78 -13.36
C LEU A 142 -6.68 -13.10 -13.56
N GLN A 143 -7.55 -12.09 -13.53
CA GLN A 143 -8.98 -12.26 -13.86
C GLN A 143 -9.17 -12.74 -15.30
N THR A 144 -8.37 -12.22 -16.23
CA THR A 144 -8.37 -12.66 -17.63
C THR A 144 -7.94 -14.13 -17.74
N TYR A 145 -6.85 -14.52 -17.08
CA TYR A 145 -6.41 -15.92 -17.06
C TYR A 145 -7.43 -16.85 -16.41
N LYS A 146 -8.03 -16.43 -15.29
CA LYS A 146 -9.11 -17.20 -14.63
C LYS A 146 -10.25 -17.46 -15.60
N LYS A 147 -10.73 -16.43 -16.30
CA LYS A 147 -11.80 -16.55 -17.30
C LYS A 147 -11.41 -17.50 -18.44
N ILE A 148 -10.16 -17.46 -18.90
CA ILE A 148 -9.66 -18.38 -19.93
C ILE A 148 -9.65 -19.82 -19.42
N LEU A 149 -9.23 -20.06 -18.17
CA LEU A 149 -9.12 -21.41 -17.59
C LEU A 149 -10.48 -22.02 -17.24
N GLU A 150 -11.47 -21.21 -16.86
CA GLU A 150 -12.81 -21.67 -16.48
C GLU A 150 -13.73 -21.93 -17.69
N ASP A 151 -13.39 -21.42 -18.88
CA ASP A 151 -14.14 -21.63 -20.11
C ASP A 151 -13.36 -22.56 -21.07
N PRO A 152 -13.84 -23.80 -21.31
CA PRO A 152 -13.18 -24.77 -22.17
C PRO A 152 -12.91 -24.26 -23.60
N VAL A 153 -13.77 -23.39 -24.14
CA VAL A 153 -13.62 -22.82 -25.48
C VAL A 153 -12.49 -21.80 -25.48
N LEU A 154 -12.48 -20.88 -24.51
CA LEU A 154 -11.41 -19.88 -24.38
C LEU A 154 -10.05 -20.52 -24.07
N LEU A 155 -10.04 -21.60 -23.28
CA LEU A 155 -8.84 -22.37 -23.01
C LEU A 155 -8.27 -23.01 -24.28
N GLN A 156 -9.13 -23.63 -25.09
CA GLN A 156 -8.72 -24.23 -26.36
C GLN A 156 -8.17 -23.17 -27.32
N ASP A 157 -8.82 -22.02 -27.43
CA ASP A 157 -8.35 -20.89 -28.24
C ASP A 157 -6.99 -20.36 -27.75
N TYR A 158 -6.81 -20.28 -26.43
CA TYR A 158 -5.55 -19.85 -25.83
C TYR A 158 -4.40 -20.84 -26.10
N ILE A 159 -4.65 -22.14 -25.95
CA ILE A 159 -3.71 -23.23 -26.28
C ILE A 159 -3.30 -23.17 -27.75
N ASN A 160 -4.28 -23.03 -28.65
CA ASN A 160 -4.07 -22.94 -30.09
C ASN A 160 -3.23 -21.71 -30.45
N LYS A 161 -3.58 -20.54 -29.90
CA LYS A 161 -2.86 -19.27 -30.15
C LYS A 161 -1.41 -19.29 -29.66
N ARG A 162 -1.13 -20.04 -28.58
CA ARG A 162 0.21 -20.18 -28.01
C ARG A 162 1.01 -21.35 -28.60
N ASN A 163 0.47 -22.08 -29.59
CA ASN A 163 1.08 -23.29 -30.18
C ASN A 163 1.52 -24.31 -29.11
N ILE A 164 0.73 -24.46 -28.05
CA ILE A 164 1.01 -25.44 -27.00
C ILE A 164 0.54 -26.81 -27.52
N HIS A 165 1.29 -27.37 -28.48
CA HIS A 165 1.01 -28.68 -29.09
C HIS A 165 1.45 -29.87 -28.23
N ILE A 166 1.80 -29.63 -26.96
CA ILE A 166 2.41 -30.62 -26.06
C ILE A 166 1.35 -31.37 -25.25
N LEU A 167 0.11 -30.89 -25.21
CA LEU A 167 -0.97 -31.54 -24.46
C LEU A 167 -1.66 -32.62 -25.33
N PRO A 168 -1.67 -33.91 -24.93
CA PRO A 168 -2.34 -34.98 -25.67
C PRO A 168 -3.87 -34.94 -25.53
N PHE A 169 -4.42 -33.85 -25.00
CA PHE A 169 -5.85 -33.68 -24.70
C PHE A 169 -6.34 -32.35 -25.26
N GLN A 170 -7.49 -32.35 -25.92
CA GLN A 170 -8.22 -31.13 -26.27
C GLN A 170 -9.04 -30.69 -25.05
N ALA A 171 -9.02 -29.39 -24.71
CA ALA A 171 -9.74 -28.84 -23.56
C ALA A 171 -11.27 -29.02 -23.66
N THR A 172 -11.78 -29.23 -24.87
CA THR A 172 -13.19 -29.50 -25.16
C THR A 172 -13.52 -31.00 -25.22
N SER A 173 -12.54 -31.89 -25.06
CA SER A 173 -12.78 -33.33 -25.16
C SER A 173 -13.52 -33.81 -23.92
N THR A 174 -14.74 -34.28 -24.09
CA THR A 174 -15.44 -35.01 -23.04
C THR A 174 -14.85 -36.42 -22.97
N PHE A 175 -14.34 -36.81 -21.79
CA PHE A 175 -13.76 -38.14 -21.58
C PHE A 175 -14.91 -39.18 -21.55
N ASN A 176 -15.32 -39.60 -22.75
CA ASN A 176 -16.47 -40.48 -22.96
C ASN A 176 -15.99 -41.91 -23.28
N THR A 177 -15.14 -42.46 -22.41
CA THR A 177 -14.82 -43.88 -22.44
C THR A 177 -15.94 -44.63 -21.73
N GLN A 178 -16.76 -45.36 -22.50
CA GLN A 178 -17.59 -46.41 -21.91
C GLN A 178 -16.65 -47.48 -21.34
N ILE A 179 -16.61 -47.60 -20.01
CA ILE A 179 -15.88 -48.67 -19.35
C ILE A 179 -16.65 -49.96 -19.63
N ILE A 180 -16.21 -50.72 -20.64
CA ILE A 180 -16.72 -52.07 -20.90
C ILE A 180 -15.98 -52.99 -19.94
N LEU A 181 -16.65 -53.33 -18.84
CA LEU A 181 -16.10 -54.25 -17.87
C LEU A 181 -16.15 -55.67 -18.44
N LYS A 182 -15.04 -56.41 -18.34
CA LYS A 182 -15.01 -57.80 -18.79
C LYS A 182 -15.96 -58.67 -17.95
N PRO A 183 -16.54 -59.73 -18.53
CA PRO A 183 -17.58 -60.54 -17.87
C PRO A 183 -17.18 -61.05 -16.47
N TRP A 184 -15.94 -61.52 -16.31
CA TRP A 184 -15.45 -62.03 -15.02
C TRP A 184 -15.33 -60.96 -13.94
N PHE A 185 -14.98 -59.72 -14.30
CA PHE A 185 -14.94 -58.61 -13.35
C PHE A 185 -16.36 -58.14 -12.99
N ALA A 186 -17.29 -58.15 -13.94
CA ALA A 186 -18.68 -57.80 -13.68
C ALA A 186 -19.33 -58.76 -12.68
N VAL A 187 -19.15 -60.07 -12.89
CA VAL A 187 -19.67 -61.10 -11.99
C VAL A 187 -18.99 -61.05 -10.62
N TYR A 188 -17.68 -60.75 -10.57
CA TYR A 188 -16.98 -60.57 -9.31
C TYR A 188 -17.57 -59.43 -8.48
N LEU A 189 -17.71 -58.25 -9.09
CA LEU A 189 -18.26 -57.08 -8.40
C LEU A 189 -19.71 -57.31 -7.96
N GLN A 190 -20.49 -58.06 -8.75
CA GLN A 190 -21.86 -58.41 -8.39
C GLN A 190 -21.94 -59.34 -7.16
N ARG A 191 -21.00 -60.28 -7.03
CA ARG A 191 -21.03 -61.30 -5.96
C ARG A 191 -20.31 -60.88 -4.69
N TYR A 192 -19.19 -60.19 -4.81
CA TYR A 192 -18.27 -59.90 -3.71
C TYR A 192 -18.11 -58.41 -3.45
N GLY A 193 -18.68 -57.55 -4.27
CA GLY A 193 -18.50 -56.10 -4.19
C GLY A 193 -17.13 -55.64 -4.70
N ALA A 194 -16.86 -54.34 -4.54
CA ALA A 194 -15.56 -53.77 -4.90
C ALA A 194 -14.47 -54.28 -3.93
N PRO A 195 -13.30 -54.69 -4.43
CA PRO A 195 -12.19 -55.11 -3.58
C PRO A 195 -11.70 -53.94 -2.72
N ALA A 196 -11.51 -54.17 -1.41
CA ALA A 196 -11.18 -53.13 -0.44
C ALA A 196 -9.86 -52.39 -0.75
N ASP A 197 -8.86 -53.11 -1.28
CA ASP A 197 -7.53 -52.57 -1.60
C ASP A 197 -7.29 -52.42 -3.11
N GLY A 198 -8.32 -52.52 -3.94
CA GLY A 198 -8.17 -52.46 -5.40
C GLY A 198 -7.61 -53.73 -6.05
N TYR A 199 -7.32 -54.78 -5.26
CA TYR A 199 -6.88 -56.09 -5.75
C TYR A 199 -7.98 -57.13 -5.62
N PHE A 200 -8.30 -57.82 -6.71
CA PHE A 200 -9.24 -58.94 -6.70
C PHE A 200 -8.64 -60.13 -5.95
N HIS A 201 -9.42 -60.75 -5.06
CA HIS A 201 -9.05 -62.04 -4.48
C HIS A 201 -8.99 -63.10 -5.58
N THR A 202 -7.78 -63.58 -5.88
CA THR A 202 -7.50 -64.49 -6.99
C THR A 202 -8.32 -65.77 -6.93
N GLU A 203 -8.59 -66.30 -5.74
CA GLU A 203 -9.40 -67.51 -5.54
C GLU A 203 -10.86 -67.32 -5.99
N TYR A 204 -11.44 -66.16 -5.67
CA TYR A 204 -12.81 -65.81 -6.09
C TYR A 204 -12.87 -65.50 -7.59
N LEU A 205 -11.84 -64.85 -8.13
CA LEU A 205 -11.78 -64.57 -9.56
C LEU A 205 -11.60 -65.86 -10.37
N ALA A 206 -10.73 -66.78 -9.92
CA ALA A 206 -10.50 -68.06 -10.57
C ALA A 206 -11.75 -68.94 -10.58
N SER A 207 -12.48 -69.01 -9.47
CA SER A 207 -13.74 -69.76 -9.42
C SER A 207 -14.81 -69.18 -10.36
N ILE A 208 -14.92 -67.85 -10.45
CA ILE A 208 -15.80 -67.18 -11.43
C ILE A 208 -15.38 -67.51 -12.86
N VAL A 209 -14.09 -67.44 -13.19
CA VAL A 209 -13.59 -67.72 -14.54
C VAL A 209 -13.88 -69.15 -14.95
N ILE A 210 -13.64 -70.12 -14.06
CA ILE A 210 -13.96 -71.54 -14.30
C ILE A 210 -15.46 -71.72 -14.55
N GLU A 211 -16.32 -71.06 -13.77
CA GLU A 211 -17.76 -71.11 -13.96
C GLU A 211 -18.19 -70.51 -15.31
N LEU A 212 -17.60 -69.38 -15.71
CA LEU A 212 -17.89 -68.72 -16.97
C LEU A 212 -17.38 -69.49 -18.19
N ILE A 213 -16.31 -70.26 -18.05
CA ILE A 213 -15.85 -71.19 -19.09
C ILE A 213 -16.80 -72.40 -19.15
N ALA A 214 -17.15 -72.98 -18.00
CA ALA A 214 -18.01 -74.15 -17.93
C ALA A 214 -19.43 -73.90 -18.48
N ASN A 215 -19.95 -72.68 -18.34
CA ASN A 215 -21.26 -72.30 -18.86
C ASN A 215 -21.21 -71.71 -20.29
N GLY A 216 -20.02 -71.65 -20.91
CA GLY A 216 -19.81 -71.17 -22.28
C GLY A 216 -19.94 -69.65 -22.46
N THR A 217 -19.88 -68.86 -21.37
CA THR A 217 -19.94 -67.39 -21.44
C THR A 217 -18.64 -66.76 -21.92
N ILE A 218 -17.50 -67.39 -21.63
CA ILE A 218 -16.17 -67.00 -22.13
C ILE A 218 -15.36 -68.24 -22.52
N THR A 219 -14.31 -68.08 -23.34
CA THR A 219 -13.31 -69.14 -23.59
C THR A 219 -12.05 -68.99 -22.73
N GLU A 220 -11.26 -70.06 -22.63
CA GLU A 220 -9.96 -70.01 -21.95
C GLU A 220 -9.00 -69.03 -22.66
N GLU A 221 -9.00 -69.02 -23.99
CA GLU A 221 -8.20 -68.09 -24.78
C GLU A 221 -8.61 -66.63 -24.53
N GLU A 222 -9.90 -66.34 -24.43
CA GLU A 222 -10.41 -64.98 -24.13
C GLU A 222 -9.96 -64.47 -22.76
N PHE A 223 -9.83 -65.37 -21.78
CA PHE A 223 -9.30 -65.03 -20.45
C PHE A 223 -7.79 -64.80 -20.50
N LEU A 224 -7.05 -65.66 -21.19
CA LEU A 224 -5.58 -65.59 -21.28
C LEU A 224 -5.07 -64.40 -22.12
N GLN A 225 -5.87 -63.90 -23.06
CA GLN A 225 -5.49 -62.80 -23.95
C GLN A 225 -5.68 -61.40 -23.37
N GLY A 226 -6.25 -61.28 -22.15
CA GLY A 226 -6.16 -60.08 -21.29
C GLY A 226 -6.19 -58.72 -22.01
#